data_AF-A0A920J9E4-F1
#
_entry.id   AF-A0A920J9E4-F1
#
_cell.length_a   1.000
_cell.length_b   1.000
_cell.length_c   1.000
_cell.angle_alpha   90.00
_cell.angle_beta   90.00
_cell.angle_gamma   90.00
#
_symmetry.space_group_name_H-M   'P 1'
#
loop_
_entity.id
_entity.type
_entity.pdbx_description
1 polymer ?
#
loop_
_entity_poly.entity_id
_entity_poly.type
_entity_poly.pdbx_seq_one_letter_code
_entity_poly.pdbx_strand_id
1 'polypeptide(L)' 'MNFIKTNKLLIGLASSILFFSFLASLILTSFGYVEVKSLRLDTDKGQYIVYDLFRPKSAKSESKAPFIAIIPGF' A
#
# COMPACT_ATOMS: atom_id res chain seq x y z
N MET A 1 -17.83 27.40 -30.61
CA MET A 1 -17.96 25.92 -30.53
C MET A 1 -17.99 25.53 -29.06
N ASN A 2 -18.98 24.78 -28.58
CA ASN A 2 -19.08 24.42 -27.15
C ASN A 2 -18.14 23.24 -26.86
N PHE A 3 -17.02 23.52 -26.21
CA PHE A 3 -15.95 22.56 -25.89
C PHE A 3 -16.48 21.28 -25.21
N ILE A 4 -17.43 21.41 -24.28
CA ILE A 4 -18.02 20.27 -23.56
C ILE A 4 -18.82 19.38 -24.52
N LYS A 5 -19.57 19.98 -25.45
CA LYS A 5 -20.30 19.21 -26.47
C LYS A 5 -19.36 18.51 -27.44
N THR A 6 -18.29 19.19 -27.88
CA THR A 6 -17.30 18.62 -28.81
C THR A 6 -16.53 17.44 -28.19
N ASN A 7 -16.21 17.51 -26.88
CA ASN A 7 -15.35 16.54 -26.21
C ASN A 7 -16.11 15.60 -25.24
N LYS A 8 -17.43 15.47 -25.38
CA LYS A 8 -18.30 14.71 -24.45
C LYS A 8 -17.78 13.29 -24.16
N LEU A 9 -17.31 12.57 -25.18
CA LEU A 9 -16.81 11.20 -25.03
C LEU A 9 -15.51 11.14 -24.23
N LEU A 10 -14.56 12.03 -24.53
CA LEU A 10 -13.29 12.12 -23.80
C LEU A 10 -13.54 12.42 -22.33
N ILE A 11 -14.42 13.39 -22.04
CA ILE A 11 -14.80 13.76 -20.68
C ILE A 11 -15.44 12.56 -19.97
N GLY A 12 -16.38 11.87 -20.62
CA GLY A 12 -17.03 10.68 -20.06
C GLY A 12 -16.04 9.55 -19.71
N LEU A 13 -15.10 9.26 -20.59
CA LEU A 13 -14.07 8.24 -20.35
C LEU A 13 -13.12 8.66 -19.23
N ALA A 14 -12.63 9.89 -19.24
CA ALA A 14 -11.75 10.40 -18.19
C ALA A 14 -12.45 10.36 -16.82
N SER A 15 -13.71 10.81 -16.74
CA SER A 15 -14.51 10.73 -15.52
C SER A 15 -14.71 9.30 -15.06
N SER A 16 -14.97 8.36 -15.98
CA SER A 16 -15.13 6.95 -15.65
C SER A 16 -13.85 6.34 -15.08
N ILE A 17 -12.70 6.60 -15.72
CA ILE A 17 -11.39 6.11 -15.24
C ILE A 17 -11.09 6.65 -13.85
N LEU A 18 -11.30 7.94 -13.62
CA LEU A 18 -11.07 8.57 -12.31
C LEU A 18 -12.00 7.98 -11.24
N PHE A 19 -13.27 7.79 -11.59
CA PHE A 19 -14.25 7.21 -10.68
C PHE A 19 -13.90 5.77 -10.27
N PHE A 20 -13.57 4.91 -11.24
CA PHE A 20 -13.21 3.52 -10.92
C PHE A 20 -11.84 3.41 -10.23
N SER A 21 -10.88 4.26 -10.58
CA SER A 21 -9.60 4.34 -9.86
C SER A 21 -9.81 4.75 -8.41
N PHE A 22 -10.71 5.69 -8.16
CA PHE A 22 -11.09 6.09 -6.80
C PHE A 22 -11.71 4.92 -6.03
N LEU A 23 -12.69 4.21 -6.61
CA LEU A 23 -13.28 3.04 -5.97
C LEU A 23 -12.26 1.94 -5.68
N ALA A 24 -11.36 1.65 -6.62
CA ALA A 24 -10.28 0.68 -6.42
C ALA A 24 -9.35 1.10 -5.26
N SER A 25 -9.05 2.39 -5.14
CA SER A 25 -8.19 2.92 -4.06
C SER A 25 -8.77 2.63 -2.67
N LEU A 26 -10.10 2.62 -2.53
CA LEU A 26 -10.78 2.35 -1.26
C LEU A 26 -10.52 0.93 -0.72
N ILE A 27 -10.25 -0.03 -1.61
CA ILE A 27 -10.05 -1.45 -1.27
C ILE A 27 -8.56 -1.78 -1.24
N LEU A 28 -7.78 -1.26 -2.19
CA LEU A 28 -6.38 -1.63 -2.38
C LEU A 28 -5.41 -0.87 -1.47
N THR A 29 -5.85 0.23 -0.87
CA THR A 29 -4.99 1.09 -0.05
C THR A 29 -5.31 0.89 1.42
N SER A 30 -4.28 0.75 2.25
CA SER A 30 -4.46 0.72 3.71
C SER A 30 -4.75 2.10 4.32
N PHE A 31 -4.68 3.17 3.53
CA PHE A 31 -4.78 4.58 3.94
C PHE A 31 -3.89 4.92 5.16
N GLY A 32 -2.69 4.35 5.20
CA GLY A 32 -1.74 4.56 6.30
C GLY A 32 -2.13 3.89 7.61
N TYR A 33 -3.09 2.95 7.60
CA TYR A 33 -3.42 2.10 8.75
C TYR A 33 -2.29 1.09 9.07
N VAL A 34 -1.49 0.75 8.06
CA VAL A 34 -0.29 -0.08 8.19
C VAL A 34 0.94 0.82 8.09
N GLU A 35 1.79 0.76 9.11
CA GLU A 35 3.12 1.39 9.13
C GLU A 35 4.12 0.41 8.51
N VAL A 36 4.92 0.90 7.56
CA VAL A 36 5.96 0.11 6.88
C VAL A 36 7.32 0.72 7.22
N LYS A 37 8.25 -0.12 7.70
CA LYS A 37 9.63 0.29 7.99
C LYS A 37 10.62 -0.67 7.37
N SER A 38 11.58 -0.14 6.62
CA SER A 38 12.73 -0.92 6.17
C SER A 38 13.78 -0.94 7.27
N LEU A 39 14.18 -2.14 7.68
CA LEU A 39 15.07 -2.36 8.82
C LEU A 39 16.20 -3.32 8.42
N ARG A 40 17.32 -3.18 9.14
CA ARG A 40 18.46 -4.09 9.09
C ARG A 40 18.60 -4.77 10.45
N LEU A 41 18.71 -6.08 10.43
CA LEU A 41 19.07 -6.89 11.60
C LEU A 41 20.47 -7.45 11.37
N ASP A 42 21.43 -6.96 12.14
CA ASP A 42 22.77 -7.55 12.16
C ASP A 42 22.72 -8.91 12.84
N THR A 43 23.44 -9.86 12.28
CA THR A 43 23.57 -11.24 12.76
C THR A 43 25.04 -11.55 13.02
N ASP A 44 25.33 -12.75 13.52
CA ASP A 44 26.71 -13.13 13.80
C ASP A 44 27.59 -13.18 12.54
N LYS A 45 28.90 -13.11 12.76
CA LYS A 45 29.93 -13.27 11.70
C LYS A 45 29.84 -12.21 10.59
N GLY A 46 29.36 -11.01 10.91
CA GLY A 46 29.30 -9.88 9.98
C GLY A 46 28.22 -10.02 8.90
N GLN A 47 27.29 -10.95 9.07
CA GLN A 47 26.13 -11.11 8.19
C GLN A 47 24.97 -10.23 8.68
N TYR A 48 24.03 -9.91 7.79
CA TYR A 48 22.85 -9.13 8.14
C TYR A 48 21.64 -9.53 7.29
N ILE A 49 20.46 -9.26 7.82
CA ILE A 49 19.17 -9.43 7.15
C ILE A 49 18.57 -8.05 6.93
N VAL A 50 18.10 -7.78 5.72
CA VAL A 50 17.29 -6.60 5.40
C VAL A 50 15.85 -7.04 5.19
N TYR A 51 14.91 -6.34 5.82
CA TYR A 51 13.49 -6.68 5.72
C TYR A 51 12.62 -5.44 5.86
N ASP A 52 11.40 -5.54 5.32
CA ASP A 52 10.33 -4.56 5.55
C ASP A 52 9.38 -5.09 6.62
N LEU A 53 9.22 -4.32 7.70
CA LEU A 53 8.26 -4.59 8.76
C LEU A 53 6.94 -3.89 8.44
N PHE A 54 5.91 -4.70 8.17
CA PHE A 54 4.52 -4.24 8.02
C PHE A 54 3.80 -4.40 9.36
N ARG A 55 3.47 -3.29 10.02
CA ARG A 55 2.81 -3.28 11.33
C ARG A 55 1.49 -2.53 11.26
N PRO A 56 0.33 -3.15 11.59
CA PRO A 56 -0.91 -2.39 11.74
C PRO A 56 -0.80 -1.45 12.95
N LYS A 57 -1.31 -0.23 12.84
CA LYS A 57 -1.24 0.78 13.94
C LYS A 57 -1.93 0.34 15.24
N SER A 58 -2.81 -0.66 15.16
CA SER A 58 -3.45 -1.28 16.33
C SER A 58 -2.50 -2.17 17.16
N ALA A 59 -1.42 -2.68 16.58
CA ALA A 59 -0.47 -3.54 17.28
C ALA A 59 0.46 -2.70 18.18
N LYS A 60 0.26 -2.83 19.49
CA LYS A 60 1.00 -2.14 20.56
C LYS A 60 1.55 -3.14 21.58
N SER A 61 2.39 -2.68 22.50
CA SER A 61 2.96 -3.53 23.55
C SER A 61 1.87 -4.17 24.44
N GLU A 62 0.80 -3.42 24.71
CA GLU A 62 -0.34 -3.83 25.53
C GLU A 62 -1.39 -4.63 24.73
N SER A 63 -1.36 -4.54 23.40
CA SER A 63 -2.31 -5.20 22.49
C SER A 63 -1.56 -5.76 21.29
N LYS A 64 -1.01 -6.96 21.46
CA LYS A 64 -0.17 -7.62 20.47
C LYS A 64 -1.02 -8.19 19.34
N ALA A 65 -0.46 -8.19 18.13
CA ALA A 65 -1.02 -8.88 16.97
C ALA A 65 -0.17 -10.14 16.65
N PRO A 66 -0.71 -11.13 15.92
CA PRO A 66 0.07 -12.23 15.39
C PRO A 66 1.26 -11.73 14.55
N PHE A 67 2.39 -12.44 14.65
CA PHE A 67 3.59 -12.17 13.88
C PHE A 67 3.71 -13.18 12.74
N ILE A 68 3.94 -12.70 11.52
CA ILE A 68 4.16 -13.51 10.33
C ILE A 68 5.50 -13.07 9.73
N ALA A 69 6.39 -14.03 9.49
CA ALA A 69 7.62 -13.82 8.76
C ALA A 69 7.50 -14.48 7.38
N ILE A 70 7.79 -13.72 6.33
CA ILE A 70 7.82 -14.23 4.95
C ILE A 70 9.28 -14.28 4.53
N ILE A 71 9.77 -15.49 4.28
CA ILE A 71 11.13 -15.73 3.78
C ILE A 71 10.98 -16.19 2.33
N PRO A 72 11.45 -15.41 1.35
CA PRO A 72 11.39 -15.84 -0.04
C PRO A 72 12.22 -17.11 -0.23
N GLY A 73 11.73 -18.01 -1.08
CA GLY A 73 12.51 -19.15 -1.56
C GLY A 73 13.57 -18.72 -2.57
N PHE A 74 14.48 -19.64 -2.86
CA PHE A 74 15.39 -19.57 -4.01
C PHE A 74 14.76 -20.21 -5.24
#